data_AF-A0A8C1U6Q6-F1
#
_entry.id   AF-A0A8C1U6Q6-F1
#
_cell.length_a   1.000
_cell.length_b   1.000
_cell.length_c   1.000
_cell.angle_alpha   90.00
_cell.angle_beta   90.00
_cell.angle_gamma   90.00
#
_symmetry.space_group_name_H-M   'P 1'
#
loop_
_entity.id
_entity.type
_entity.pdbx_description
1 polymer ?
#
loop_
_entity_poly.entity_id
_entity_poly.type
_entity_poly.pdbx_seq_one_letter_code
_entity_poly.pdbx_strand_id
1 'polypeptide(L)'
;MERAKAVEESFLTSSKIQENRSGSTADHPCMSSSSGSLTEELQCSICLDVFTDPVSTPCGHNFCKTCLNEHWDNSQTCSCPYCKETFKQRPDLKINTTLREIVGHYKMKSPEKKHEVLCDICEERKLKALKSCLVCQSSYCETHLEPHLRVTGLKKHKLMDPVSNLEDYICQKHEKPLDLFCRDDQTCVCLICSVKDHENHNTVPIEEESEEKKTELMKTHEDMQQMIQDRIKKIQDIKQSAEVRKRNTEKEKAAHVELFTDLIRSIERCQTELLEMMEEQQKAAEKQEQELIEELEQEITELKMRNTELEQLSHTEDHLHLLQIHSSLCSPRNTRNWSEISIKTHESLETLRRALTQLKDTIDEKLTQTVDVTLDPDTAHPKQPSSMSGPRGSGQGQRRNAPLKIRASVSLTEDFFCPALNKAEKAWKPSVKRSGRTDEDKSEFLKTQELYKRIEIVLNQLTPQMFQPLMKQVMKLTIDTEERLKGVIDLIYEKAISESNSSEACANMCRCLMGVSVS
;
A
#
# COMPACT_ATOMS: atom_id res chain seq x y z
N MET A 1 -55.09 3.83 -16.61
CA MET A 1 -53.78 3.15 -16.65
C MET A 1 -52.82 4.04 -17.40
N GLU A 2 -52.30 5.06 -16.73
CA GLU A 2 -51.25 4.96 -15.70
C GLU A 2 -49.86 5.01 -16.32
N ARG A 3 -49.08 5.94 -15.77
CA ARG A 3 -47.64 5.80 -15.54
C ARG A 3 -46.78 5.70 -16.80
N ALA A 4 -46.34 6.86 -17.27
CA ALA A 4 -44.92 7.25 -17.24
C ALA A 4 -44.71 8.45 -18.16
N LYS A 5 -45.14 9.64 -17.72
CA LYS A 5 -44.76 10.91 -18.33
C LYS A 5 -44.49 11.91 -17.20
N ALA A 6 -43.39 11.68 -16.51
CA ALA A 6 -42.81 12.58 -15.52
C ALA A 6 -41.34 12.20 -15.36
N VAL A 7 -40.50 13.22 -15.16
CA VAL A 7 -39.04 13.19 -14.98
C VAL A 7 -38.23 13.37 -16.28
N GLU A 8 -38.29 14.57 -16.89
CA GLU A 8 -37.07 15.19 -17.47
C GLU A 8 -37.16 16.70 -17.77
N GLU A 9 -37.94 17.49 -17.02
CA GLU A 9 -37.84 18.97 -17.10
C GLU A 9 -38.07 19.59 -15.71
N SER A 10 -36.98 19.87 -14.99
CA SER A 10 -36.88 20.97 -14.00
C SER A 10 -35.56 20.89 -13.24
N PHE A 11 -34.48 21.41 -13.81
CA PHE A 11 -33.32 21.86 -13.03
C PHE A 11 -32.71 23.11 -13.66
N LEU A 12 -33.47 24.20 -13.65
CA LEU A 12 -32.94 25.55 -13.72
C LEU A 12 -33.76 26.41 -12.76
N THR A 13 -33.05 27.19 -11.96
CA THR A 13 -33.52 28.24 -11.03
C THR A 13 -33.94 27.80 -9.63
N SER A 14 -33.00 27.90 -8.68
CA SER A 14 -33.10 28.84 -7.54
C SER A 14 -32.01 28.54 -6.51
N SER A 15 -30.98 29.37 -6.45
CA SER A 15 -30.11 29.49 -5.28
C SER A 15 -30.01 30.95 -4.91
N LYS A 16 -30.81 31.35 -3.93
CA LYS A 16 -30.60 32.54 -3.12
C LYS A 16 -31.28 32.35 -1.77
N ILE A 17 -30.58 32.82 -0.74
CA ILE A 17 -30.96 32.93 0.67
C ILE A 17 -30.61 31.66 1.48
N GLN A 18 -29.47 31.68 2.20
CA GLN A 18 -29.48 32.06 3.61
C GLN A 18 -28.05 32.28 4.14
N GLU A 19 -27.75 33.51 4.56
CA GLU A 19 -26.55 33.89 5.33
C GLU A 19 -26.74 33.65 6.84
N ASN A 20 -25.59 33.58 7.54
CA ASN A 20 -25.32 33.67 8.98
C ASN A 20 -25.65 32.40 9.81
N ARG A 21 -24.71 31.79 10.57
CA ARG A 21 -23.75 32.39 11.52
C ARG A 21 -22.59 31.42 11.91
N SER A 22 -21.34 31.90 11.79
CA SER A 22 -20.16 31.71 12.67
C SER A 22 -19.86 30.37 13.40
N GLY A 23 -18.69 29.78 13.10
CA GLY A 23 -17.93 28.87 13.96
C GLY A 23 -16.60 28.44 13.33
N SER A 24 -15.49 28.98 13.84
CA SER A 24 -14.11 28.97 13.31
C SER A 24 -13.42 27.60 13.30
N THR A 25 -12.60 27.30 12.26
CA THR A 25 -11.16 26.95 12.38
C THR A 25 -10.48 26.62 11.04
N ALA A 26 -9.35 27.30 10.82
CA ALA A 26 -8.14 26.91 10.05
C ALA A 26 -8.20 26.86 8.50
N ASP A 27 -7.60 27.89 7.92
CA ASP A 27 -7.29 28.07 6.50
C ASP A 27 -6.34 27.00 5.93
N HIS A 28 -6.75 26.37 4.83
CA HIS A 28 -5.87 25.77 3.84
C HIS A 28 -6.10 26.52 2.51
N PRO A 29 -5.07 27.10 1.85
CA PRO A 29 -5.30 27.82 0.60
C PRO A 29 -5.66 26.85 -0.53
N CYS A 30 -6.88 27.02 -1.05
CA CYS A 30 -7.36 26.44 -2.29
C CYS A 30 -6.49 26.93 -3.46
N MET A 31 -5.92 26.00 -4.25
CA MET A 31 -5.16 26.34 -5.45
C MET A 31 -6.07 27.03 -6.47
N SER A 32 -5.80 28.32 -6.67
CA SER A 32 -6.36 29.10 -7.76
C SER A 32 -5.73 28.63 -9.06
N SER A 33 -6.55 28.18 -10.01
CA SER A 33 -6.15 27.92 -11.40
C SER A 33 -5.75 29.24 -12.05
N SER A 34 -4.50 29.65 -11.87
CA SER A 34 -3.90 30.70 -12.68
C SER A 34 -3.56 30.09 -14.03
N SER A 35 -4.34 30.44 -15.05
CA SER A 35 -3.93 30.35 -16.45
C SER A 35 -2.88 31.42 -16.75
N GLY A 36 -1.78 31.39 -15.99
CA GLY A 36 -0.53 32.04 -16.34
C GLY A 36 0.12 31.25 -17.47
N SER A 37 0.74 31.95 -18.41
CA SER A 37 1.44 31.35 -19.53
C SER A 37 2.51 30.37 -19.01
N LEU A 38 2.26 29.05 -19.07
CA LEU A 38 3.19 27.95 -18.73
C LEU A 38 4.54 28.03 -19.48
N THR A 39 4.68 29.00 -20.38
CA THR A 39 5.80 29.27 -21.26
C THR A 39 7.02 29.76 -20.51
N GLU A 40 6.87 30.58 -19.46
CA GLU A 40 8.01 31.09 -18.67
C GLU A 40 8.60 30.01 -17.76
N GLU A 41 7.77 29.07 -17.29
CA GLU A 41 8.19 27.97 -16.39
C GLU A 41 8.97 26.86 -17.13
N LEU A 42 8.87 26.78 -18.46
CA LEU A 42 9.52 25.78 -19.31
C LEU A 42 10.69 26.35 -20.14
N GLN A 43 11.16 27.54 -19.76
CA GLN A 43 12.19 28.28 -20.49
C GLN A 43 13.54 28.20 -19.79
N CYS A 44 14.59 28.03 -20.57
CA CYS A 44 15.95 28.13 -20.07
C CYS A 44 16.33 29.60 -19.86
N SER A 45 16.77 29.94 -18.66
CA SER A 45 17.19 31.31 -18.31
C SER A 45 18.51 31.76 -18.96
N ILE A 46 19.20 30.89 -19.71
CA ILE A 46 20.42 31.23 -20.46
C ILE A 46 20.08 31.60 -21.91
N CYS A 47 19.49 30.67 -22.67
CA CYS A 47 19.13 30.91 -24.08
C CYS A 47 17.78 31.61 -24.26
N LEU A 48 17.00 31.75 -23.18
CA LEU A 48 15.65 32.30 -23.21
C LEU A 48 14.75 31.54 -24.20
N ASP A 49 14.95 30.24 -24.34
CA ASP A 49 14.16 29.37 -25.20
C ASP A 49 13.65 28.17 -24.39
N VAL A 50 12.61 27.50 -24.90
CA VAL A 50 12.08 26.26 -24.30
C VAL A 50 13.19 25.22 -24.17
N PHE A 51 13.25 24.53 -23.04
CA PHE A 51 14.34 23.61 -22.76
C PHE A 51 14.59 22.59 -23.90
N THR A 52 15.86 22.46 -24.29
CA THR A 52 16.35 21.40 -25.17
C THR A 52 17.32 20.55 -24.37
N ASP A 53 17.00 19.26 -24.22
CA ASP A 53 17.67 18.34 -23.30
C ASP A 53 17.86 18.95 -21.88
N PRO A 54 16.75 19.18 -21.15
CA PRO A 54 16.81 19.82 -19.85
C PRO A 54 17.66 19.02 -18.87
N VAL A 55 18.51 19.71 -18.10
CA VAL A 55 19.30 19.14 -17.00
C VAL A 55 19.00 19.91 -15.73
N SER A 56 19.03 19.22 -14.59
CA SER A 56 18.82 19.81 -13.28
C SER A 56 20.14 19.90 -12.53
N THR A 57 20.44 21.08 -12.00
CA THR A 57 21.59 21.30 -11.11
C THR A 57 21.29 20.79 -9.69
N PRO A 58 22.30 20.52 -8.84
CA PRO A 58 22.07 20.12 -7.44
C PRO A 58 21.23 21.10 -6.62
N CYS A 59 21.22 22.40 -6.99
CA CYS A 59 20.39 23.43 -6.37
C CYS A 59 18.93 23.43 -6.88
N GLY A 60 18.55 22.53 -7.79
CA GLY A 60 17.19 22.36 -8.30
C GLY A 60 16.82 23.18 -9.54
N HIS A 61 17.67 24.10 -10.00
CA HIS A 61 17.42 24.88 -11.22
C HIS A 61 17.69 24.09 -12.50
N ASN A 62 16.90 24.37 -13.54
CA ASN A 62 16.91 23.64 -14.81
C ASN A 62 17.44 24.50 -15.95
N PHE A 63 18.22 23.89 -16.85
CA PHE A 63 18.83 24.55 -18.01
C PHE A 63 18.90 23.58 -19.20
N CYS A 64 19.08 24.08 -20.42
CA CYS A 64 19.51 23.22 -21.54
C CYS A 64 20.90 22.65 -21.24
N LYS A 65 21.12 21.37 -21.55
CA LYS A 65 22.42 20.72 -21.31
C LYS A 65 23.59 21.47 -21.97
N THR A 66 23.39 21.95 -23.19
CA THR A 66 24.40 22.72 -23.94
C THR A 66 24.68 24.06 -23.27
N CYS A 67 23.64 24.83 -22.96
CA CYS A 67 23.79 26.15 -22.34
C CYS A 67 24.51 26.09 -20.98
N LEU A 68 24.21 25.09 -20.15
CA LEU A 68 24.87 24.94 -18.85
C LEU A 68 26.32 24.49 -18.99
N ASN A 69 26.62 23.59 -19.94
CA ASN A 69 28.00 23.20 -20.23
C ASN A 69 28.83 24.38 -20.74
N GLU A 70 28.33 25.15 -21.71
CA GLU A 70 29.01 26.33 -22.23
C GLU A 70 29.27 27.37 -21.13
N HIS A 71 28.31 27.58 -20.22
CA HIS A 71 28.50 28.48 -19.08
C HIS A 71 29.63 27.99 -18.14
N TRP A 72 29.73 26.68 -17.89
CA TRP A 72 30.81 26.12 -17.07
C TRP A 72 32.15 26.05 -17.79
N ASP A 73 32.17 25.84 -19.10
CA ASP A 73 33.40 25.78 -19.90
C ASP A 73 34.06 27.16 -20.00
N ASN A 74 33.26 28.24 -19.96
CA ASN A 74 33.73 29.63 -19.99
C ASN A 74 33.98 30.23 -18.60
N SER A 75 33.83 29.46 -17.52
CA SER A 75 33.96 29.93 -16.15
C SER A 75 35.01 29.13 -15.38
N GLN A 76 35.76 29.79 -14.51
CA GLN A 76 36.77 29.15 -13.68
C GLN A 76 36.16 28.34 -12.51
N THR A 77 34.86 28.54 -12.24
CA THR A 77 34.10 27.88 -11.17
C THR A 77 32.78 27.33 -11.69
N CYS A 78 32.40 26.13 -11.27
CA CYS A 78 31.10 25.54 -11.58
C CYS A 78 30.02 26.13 -10.67
N SER A 79 29.31 27.16 -11.13
CA SER A 79 28.20 27.78 -10.40
C SER A 79 26.88 27.71 -11.17
N CYS A 80 25.77 27.74 -10.44
CA CYS A 80 24.44 27.85 -11.03
C CYS A 80 24.25 29.24 -11.68
N PRO A 81 23.91 29.33 -12.97
CA PRO A 81 23.69 30.62 -13.63
C PRO A 81 22.56 31.45 -13.00
N TYR A 82 21.58 30.79 -12.38
CA TYR A 82 20.40 31.44 -11.80
C TYR A 82 20.64 31.89 -10.34
N CYS A 83 20.83 30.95 -9.40
CA CYS A 83 20.98 31.28 -7.98
C CYS A 83 22.42 31.54 -7.53
N LYS A 84 23.41 31.40 -8.43
CA LYS A 84 24.85 31.60 -8.18
C LYS A 84 25.50 30.65 -7.16
N GLU A 85 24.79 29.60 -6.73
CA GLU A 85 25.36 28.56 -5.87
C GLU A 85 26.55 27.88 -6.56
N THR A 86 27.68 27.75 -5.84
CA THR A 86 28.93 27.20 -6.37
C THR A 86 29.11 25.75 -5.95
N PHE A 87 29.41 24.88 -6.92
CA PHE A 87 29.63 23.45 -6.72
C PHE A 87 31.13 23.16 -6.58
N LYS A 88 31.52 22.38 -5.55
CA LYS A 88 32.92 22.04 -5.27
C LYS A 88 33.59 21.23 -6.39
N GLN A 89 32.79 20.46 -7.14
CA GLN A 89 33.21 19.69 -8.30
C GLN A 89 32.10 19.81 -9.36
N ARG A 90 32.47 19.70 -10.64
CA ARG A 90 31.51 19.75 -11.76
C ARG A 90 30.54 18.57 -11.65
N PRO A 91 29.23 18.81 -11.43
CA PRO A 91 28.25 17.73 -11.36
C PRO A 91 28.11 17.00 -12.71
N ASP A 92 27.89 15.69 -12.67
CA ASP A 92 27.51 14.93 -13.86
C ASP A 92 26.08 15.28 -14.29
N LEU A 93 25.94 15.85 -15.49
CA LEU A 93 24.67 16.34 -16.01
C LEU A 93 23.89 15.22 -16.71
N LYS A 94 22.94 14.63 -15.97
CA LYS A 94 21.94 13.72 -16.51
C LYS A 94 20.73 14.51 -16.99
N ILE A 95 20.19 14.08 -18.13
CA ILE A 95 19.01 14.71 -18.71
C ILE A 95 17.80 14.36 -17.85
N ASN A 96 17.06 15.39 -17.45
CA ASN A 96 15.82 15.26 -16.72
C ASN A 96 14.72 14.78 -17.67
N THR A 97 14.48 13.47 -17.68
CA THR A 97 13.52 12.80 -18.57
C THR A 97 12.10 13.30 -18.34
N THR A 98 11.70 13.53 -17.09
CA THR A 98 10.39 14.07 -16.73
C THR A 98 10.17 15.46 -17.31
N LEU A 99 11.14 16.37 -17.16
CA LEU A 99 11.03 17.72 -17.72
C LEU A 99 11.06 17.69 -19.26
N ARG A 100 11.83 16.77 -19.86
CA ARG A 100 11.81 16.55 -21.32
C ARG A 100 10.45 16.09 -21.81
N GLU A 101 9.78 15.18 -21.11
CA GLU A 101 8.42 14.71 -21.45
C GLU A 101 7.40 15.85 -21.35
N ILE A 102 7.46 16.65 -20.28
CA ILE A 102 6.59 17.83 -20.09
C ILE A 102 6.78 18.83 -21.24
N VAL A 103 8.02 19.14 -21.59
CA VAL A 103 8.36 20.01 -22.73
C VAL A 103 7.88 19.41 -24.06
N GLY A 104 7.98 18.09 -24.23
CA GLY A 104 7.47 17.39 -25.41
C GLY A 104 5.95 17.53 -25.56
N HIS A 105 5.20 17.33 -24.47
CA HIS A 105 3.76 17.55 -24.46
C HIS A 105 3.37 19.01 -24.72
N TYR A 106 4.18 19.97 -24.27
CA TYR A 106 3.99 21.39 -24.56
C TYR A 106 4.21 21.69 -26.05
N LYS A 107 5.31 21.19 -26.65
CA LYS A 107 5.59 21.36 -28.09
C LYS A 107 4.49 20.78 -28.99
N MET A 108 3.85 19.68 -28.58
CA MET A 108 2.71 19.08 -29.31
C MET A 108 1.40 19.87 -29.19
N LYS A 109 1.24 20.68 -28.13
CA LYS A 109 0.04 21.50 -27.88
C LYS A 109 0.17 22.95 -28.34
N SER A 110 1.38 23.40 -28.65
CA SER A 110 1.59 24.64 -29.38
C SER A 110 0.94 24.51 -30.76
N PRO A 111 0.10 25.45 -31.21
CA PRO A 111 -0.19 25.54 -32.63
C PRO A 111 1.17 25.67 -33.34
N GLU A 112 1.44 24.75 -34.25
CA GLU A 112 2.61 24.81 -35.11
C GLU A 112 2.70 26.24 -35.65
N LYS A 113 3.84 26.91 -35.48
CA LYS A 113 4.11 28.15 -36.21
C LYS A 113 3.95 27.78 -37.68
N LYS A 114 2.83 28.16 -38.31
CA LYS A 114 2.61 27.99 -39.75
C LYS A 114 3.87 28.54 -40.42
N HIS A 115 4.61 27.70 -41.12
CA HIS A 115 5.73 28.16 -41.92
C HIS A 115 5.19 29.23 -42.87
N GLU A 116 5.55 30.48 -42.63
CA GLU A 116 5.01 31.60 -43.40
C GLU A 116 5.71 31.63 -44.76
N VAL A 117 4.97 31.32 -45.82
CA VAL A 117 5.46 31.42 -47.20
C VAL A 117 5.63 32.90 -47.55
N LEU A 118 6.81 33.24 -48.06
CA LEU A 118 7.17 34.61 -48.41
C LEU A 118 6.95 34.86 -49.91
N CYS A 119 6.82 36.14 -50.28
CA CYS A 119 6.73 36.53 -51.68
C CYS A 119 8.08 36.41 -52.39
N ASP A 120 8.07 35.81 -53.57
CA ASP A 120 9.27 35.55 -54.36
C ASP A 120 9.75 36.78 -55.16
N ILE A 121 8.87 37.76 -55.37
CA ILE A 121 9.12 38.94 -56.21
C ILE A 121 9.66 40.13 -55.40
N CYS A 122 9.44 40.16 -54.09
CA CYS A 122 9.96 41.23 -53.24
C CYS A 122 11.51 41.16 -53.18
N GLU A 123 12.19 42.24 -53.59
CA GLU A 123 13.66 42.28 -53.64
C GLU A 123 14.30 42.54 -52.27
N GLU A 124 13.77 43.47 -51.48
CA GLU A 124 14.36 43.85 -50.18
C GLU A 124 13.65 43.18 -49.01
N ARG A 125 12.47 43.68 -48.64
CA ARG A 125 11.65 43.14 -47.56
C ARG A 125 10.64 42.16 -48.13
N LYS A 126 10.93 40.87 -48.01
CA LYS A 126 9.99 39.82 -48.39
C LYS A 126 8.73 39.87 -47.53
N LEU A 127 7.62 40.21 -48.17
CA LEU A 127 6.30 40.23 -47.55
C LEU A 127 5.71 38.82 -47.54
N LYS A 128 4.77 38.57 -46.62
CA LYS A 128 4.01 37.32 -46.57
C LYS A 128 3.23 37.13 -47.88
N ALA A 129 3.33 35.94 -48.46
CA ALA A 129 2.53 35.58 -49.63
C ALA A 129 1.06 35.38 -49.24
N LEU A 130 0.15 35.82 -50.11
CA LEU A 130 -1.28 35.59 -49.99
C LEU A 130 -1.78 34.47 -50.90
N LYS A 131 -1.17 34.32 -52.08
CA LYS A 131 -1.46 33.25 -53.02
C LYS A 131 -0.19 32.85 -53.77
N SER A 132 -0.17 31.61 -54.25
CA SER A 132 0.83 31.13 -55.20
C SER A 132 0.17 30.77 -56.52
N CYS A 133 0.89 31.01 -57.62
CA CYS A 133 0.42 30.71 -58.96
C CYS A 133 1.09 29.45 -59.48
N LEU A 134 0.30 28.45 -59.88
CA LEU A 134 0.82 27.21 -60.46
C LEU A 134 1.38 27.39 -61.87
N VAL A 135 0.97 28.46 -62.57
CA VAL A 135 1.47 28.75 -63.92
C VAL A 135 2.80 29.51 -63.87
N CYS A 136 2.90 30.52 -63.02
CA CYS A 136 4.13 31.28 -62.82
C CYS A 136 5.12 30.61 -61.87
N GLN A 137 4.67 29.61 -61.10
CA GLN A 137 5.46 28.89 -60.10
C GLN A 137 6.12 29.85 -59.10
N SER A 138 5.33 30.82 -58.62
CA SER A 138 5.80 31.82 -57.66
C SER A 138 4.70 32.22 -56.69
N SER A 139 5.11 32.66 -55.51
CA SER A 139 4.28 33.13 -54.41
C SER A 139 4.25 34.65 -54.34
N TYR A 140 3.06 35.22 -54.16
CA TYR A 140 2.83 36.66 -54.28
C TYR A 140 2.22 37.25 -53.01
N CYS A 141 2.80 38.35 -52.52
CA CYS A 141 2.12 39.24 -51.58
C CYS A 141 1.01 40.01 -52.30
N GLU A 142 0.19 40.75 -51.56
CA GLU A 142 -0.96 41.49 -52.09
C GLU A 142 -0.64 42.35 -53.31
N THR A 143 0.46 43.11 -53.26
CA THR A 143 0.86 44.02 -54.35
C THR A 143 1.23 43.28 -55.63
N HIS A 144 1.94 42.15 -55.49
CA HIS A 144 2.36 41.34 -56.65
C HIS A 144 1.28 40.36 -57.12
N LEU A 145 0.24 40.14 -56.31
CA LEU A 145 -0.94 39.37 -56.67
C LEU A 145 -1.94 40.20 -57.48
N GLU A 146 -2.01 41.51 -57.25
CA GLU A 146 -2.94 42.43 -57.93
C GLU A 146 -3.00 42.25 -59.47
N PRO A 147 -1.87 42.12 -60.20
CA PRO A 147 -1.92 41.91 -61.65
C PRO A 147 -2.62 40.61 -62.06
N HIS A 148 -2.50 39.54 -61.26
CA HIS A 148 -3.20 38.28 -61.48
C HIS A 148 -4.71 38.40 -61.29
N LEU A 149 -5.16 39.39 -60.52
CA LEU A 149 -6.57 39.65 -60.27
C LEU A 149 -7.17 40.67 -61.24
N ARG A 150 -6.37 41.55 -61.85
CA ARG A 150 -6.84 42.61 -62.76
C ARG A 150 -6.64 42.29 -64.24
N VAL A 151 -5.44 41.84 -64.64
CA VAL A 151 -5.05 41.69 -66.05
C VAL A 151 -5.73 40.47 -66.67
N THR A 152 -6.45 40.66 -67.79
CA THR A 152 -7.24 39.61 -68.44
C THR A 152 -6.45 38.33 -68.80
N GLY A 153 -5.19 38.47 -69.17
CA GLY A 153 -4.30 37.33 -69.44
C GLY A 153 -3.95 36.54 -68.19
N LEU A 154 -3.62 37.23 -67.08
CA LEU A 154 -3.18 36.61 -65.84
C LEU A 154 -4.35 36.11 -64.97
N LYS A 155 -5.56 36.66 -65.15
CA LYS A 155 -6.79 36.17 -64.50
C LYS A 155 -7.09 34.70 -64.77
N LYS A 156 -6.53 34.14 -65.84
CA LYS A 156 -6.70 32.72 -66.21
C LYS A 156 -5.71 31.80 -65.48
N HIS A 157 -4.74 32.36 -64.76
CA HIS A 157 -3.78 31.57 -64.02
C HIS A 157 -4.44 30.91 -62.80
N LYS A 158 -4.17 29.62 -62.58
CA LYS A 158 -4.63 28.89 -61.39
C LYS A 158 -3.84 29.38 -60.16
N LEU A 159 -4.54 30.02 -59.24
CA LEU A 159 -4.02 30.49 -57.96
C LEU A 159 -4.46 29.55 -56.83
N MET A 160 -3.59 29.33 -55.85
CA MET A 160 -3.85 28.52 -54.67
C MET A 160 -3.31 29.19 -53.41
N ASP A 161 -3.65 28.64 -52.24
CA ASP A 161 -3.05 29.09 -50.99
C ASP A 161 -1.54 28.87 -51.00
N PRO A 162 -0.74 29.76 -50.36
CA PRO A 162 0.70 29.64 -50.36
C PRO A 162 1.16 28.34 -49.72
N VAL A 163 1.99 27.61 -50.45
CA VAL A 163 2.59 26.34 -50.01
C VAL A 163 4.11 26.49 -50.00
N SER A 164 4.76 25.84 -49.03
CA SER A 164 6.21 25.95 -48.83
C SER A 164 7.03 25.41 -50.00
N ASN A 165 6.47 24.45 -50.74
CA ASN A 165 7.09 23.86 -51.91
C ASN A 165 6.08 23.81 -53.07
N LEU A 166 6.22 24.72 -54.04
CA LEU A 166 5.34 24.73 -55.22
C LEU A 166 5.67 23.61 -56.20
N GLU A 167 6.91 23.10 -56.19
CA GLU A 167 7.36 22.04 -57.11
C GLU A 167 6.58 20.74 -56.91
N ASP A 168 6.07 20.48 -55.71
CA ASP A 168 5.24 19.30 -55.39
C ASP A 168 3.90 19.29 -56.14
N TYR A 169 3.45 20.45 -56.65
CA TYR A 169 2.21 20.60 -57.40
C TYR A 169 2.43 20.63 -58.92
N ILE A 170 3.68 20.50 -59.36
CA ILE A 170 4.08 20.54 -60.76
C ILE A 170 4.63 19.19 -61.19
N CYS A 171 4.14 18.68 -62.32
CA CYS A 171 4.65 17.46 -62.93
C CYS A 171 6.09 17.67 -63.40
N GLN A 172 7.02 16.93 -62.81
CA GLN A 172 8.46 17.02 -63.09
C GLN A 172 8.84 16.63 -64.54
N LYS A 173 8.00 15.82 -65.23
CA LYS A 173 8.23 15.42 -66.63
C LYS A 173 7.77 16.46 -67.65
N HIS A 174 6.71 17.20 -67.32
CA HIS A 174 5.97 18.00 -68.29
C HIS A 174 5.87 19.48 -67.91
N GLU A 175 6.35 19.86 -66.72
CA GLU A 175 6.28 21.23 -66.18
C GLU A 175 4.86 21.81 -66.22
N LYS A 176 3.86 20.95 -66.00
CA LYS A 176 2.44 21.29 -65.94
C LYS A 176 1.87 21.00 -64.56
N PRO A 177 0.87 21.77 -64.10
CA PRO A 177 0.17 21.47 -62.85
C PRO A 177 -0.35 20.03 -62.79
N LEU A 178 -0.29 19.45 -61.60
CA LEU A 178 -0.96 18.19 -61.30
C LEU A 178 -2.43 18.49 -61.03
N ASP A 179 -3.31 17.99 -61.90
CA ASP A 179 -4.76 18.24 -61.83
C ASP A 179 -5.57 16.94 -61.74
N LEU A 180 -4.93 15.78 -61.99
CA LEU A 180 -5.57 14.46 -61.99
C LEU A 180 -4.89 13.53 -60.98
N PHE A 181 -5.61 12.53 -60.49
CA PHE A 181 -5.10 11.44 -59.69
C PHE A 181 -5.34 10.12 -60.41
N CYS A 182 -4.27 9.34 -60.59
CA CYS A 182 -4.36 7.98 -61.14
C CYS A 182 -4.63 7.00 -60.00
N ARG A 183 -5.80 6.34 -60.00
CA ARG A 183 -6.19 5.38 -58.96
C ARG A 183 -5.40 4.07 -59.04
N ASP A 184 -4.99 3.64 -60.22
CA ASP A 184 -4.22 2.40 -60.38
C ASP A 184 -2.80 2.54 -59.82
N ASP A 185 -2.15 3.68 -60.08
CA ASP A 185 -0.78 3.96 -59.64
C ASP A 185 -0.70 4.76 -58.33
N GLN A 186 -1.84 5.20 -57.80
CA GLN A 186 -1.96 6.00 -56.58
C GLN A 186 -1.07 7.26 -56.57
N THR A 187 -1.05 8.00 -57.69
CA THR A 187 -0.20 9.19 -57.85
C THR A 187 -0.94 10.33 -58.55
N CYS A 188 -0.60 11.56 -58.16
CA CYS A 188 -1.03 12.76 -58.88
C CYS A 188 -0.31 12.87 -60.23
N VAL A 189 -1.04 13.20 -61.28
CA VAL A 189 -0.55 13.30 -62.67
C VAL A 189 -1.09 14.57 -63.35
N CYS A 190 -0.38 15.08 -64.35
CA CYS A 190 -0.88 16.17 -65.20
C CYS A 190 -1.68 15.61 -66.39
N LEU A 191 -2.37 16.50 -67.11
CA LEU A 191 -3.18 16.12 -68.28
C LEU A 191 -2.38 15.45 -69.42
N ILE A 192 -1.08 15.73 -69.54
CA ILE A 192 -0.23 15.07 -70.55
C ILE A 192 0.13 13.65 -70.11
N CYS A 193 0.38 13.44 -68.81
CA CYS A 193 0.61 12.11 -68.26
C CYS A 193 -0.62 11.20 -68.44
N SER A 194 -1.83 11.72 -68.24
CA SER A 194 -3.06 10.91 -68.36
C SER A 194 -3.29 10.36 -69.76
N VAL A 195 -2.84 11.05 -70.82
CA VAL A 195 -3.03 10.60 -72.21
C VAL A 195 -1.83 9.84 -72.79
N LYS A 196 -0.70 9.79 -72.09
CA LYS A 196 0.52 9.12 -72.57
C LYS A 196 0.90 7.95 -71.67
N ASP A 197 1.32 8.27 -70.45
CA ASP A 197 1.89 7.29 -69.52
C ASP A 197 0.77 6.50 -68.80
N HIS A 198 -0.43 7.08 -68.68
CA HIS A 198 -1.57 6.51 -67.94
C HIS A 198 -2.84 6.40 -68.80
N GLU A 199 -2.71 6.24 -70.13
CA GLU A 199 -3.83 6.26 -71.10
C GLU A 199 -4.95 5.27 -70.77
N ASN A 200 -4.60 4.11 -70.21
CA ASN A 200 -5.55 3.05 -69.86
C ASN A 200 -5.81 2.94 -68.36
N HIS A 201 -5.33 3.88 -67.55
CA HIS A 201 -5.57 3.89 -66.11
C HIS A 201 -6.78 4.76 -65.77
N ASN A 202 -7.40 4.48 -64.64
CA ASN A 202 -8.48 5.28 -64.10
C ASN A 202 -7.93 6.57 -63.49
N THR A 203 -7.97 7.65 -64.28
CA THR A 203 -7.61 8.99 -63.83
C THR A 203 -8.85 9.82 -63.55
N VAL A 204 -8.95 10.36 -62.34
CA VAL A 204 -10.02 11.26 -61.89
C VAL A 204 -9.45 12.62 -61.50
N PRO A 205 -10.24 13.71 -61.44
CA PRO A 205 -9.78 14.97 -60.87
C PRO A 205 -9.29 14.80 -59.43
N ILE A 206 -8.22 15.51 -59.05
CA ILE A 206 -7.66 15.43 -57.69
C ILE A 206 -8.71 15.83 -56.65
N GLU A 207 -9.53 16.83 -56.96
CA GLU A 207 -10.58 17.30 -56.07
C GLU A 207 -11.58 16.16 -55.74
N GLU A 208 -11.97 15.35 -56.72
CA GLU A 208 -12.90 14.23 -56.55
C GLU A 208 -12.30 13.14 -55.65
N GLU A 209 -11.10 12.66 -55.96
CA GLU A 209 -10.41 11.66 -55.13
C GLU A 209 -10.17 12.17 -53.70
N SER A 210 -9.82 13.46 -53.57
CA SER A 210 -9.56 14.06 -52.27
C SER A 210 -10.79 14.09 -51.36
N GLU A 211 -11.97 14.32 -51.92
CA GLU A 211 -13.22 14.30 -51.14
C GLU A 211 -13.56 12.87 -50.72
N GLU A 212 -13.42 11.88 -51.61
CA GLU A 212 -13.58 10.46 -51.24
C GLU A 212 -12.62 10.07 -50.10
N LYS A 213 -11.33 10.39 -50.23
CA LYS A 213 -10.32 10.08 -49.20
C LYS A 213 -10.57 10.82 -47.88
N LYS A 214 -11.06 12.07 -47.92
CA LYS A 214 -11.48 12.80 -46.72
C LYS A 214 -12.63 12.09 -46.00
N THR A 215 -13.64 11.60 -46.74
CA THR A 215 -14.74 10.86 -46.11
C THR A 215 -14.29 9.55 -45.47
N GLU A 216 -13.38 8.81 -46.13
CA GLU A 216 -12.76 7.59 -45.57
C GLU A 216 -11.97 7.90 -44.28
N LEU A 217 -11.19 8.98 -44.28
CA LEU A 217 -10.46 9.46 -43.10
C LEU A 217 -11.39 9.87 -41.97
N MET A 218 -12.49 10.59 -42.26
CA MET A 218 -13.46 10.99 -41.24
C MET A 218 -14.10 9.78 -40.57
N LYS A 219 -14.51 8.78 -41.36
CA LYS A 219 -15.07 7.53 -40.82
C LYS A 219 -14.06 6.79 -39.94
N THR A 220 -12.82 6.65 -40.41
CA THR A 220 -11.75 6.00 -39.64
C THR A 220 -11.45 6.76 -38.34
N HIS A 221 -11.48 8.09 -38.40
CA HIS A 221 -11.32 8.93 -37.23
C HIS A 221 -12.46 8.74 -36.23
N GLU A 222 -13.72 8.69 -36.68
CA GLU A 222 -14.88 8.40 -35.83
C GLU A 222 -14.78 7.03 -35.16
N ASP A 223 -14.43 5.98 -35.92
CA ASP A 223 -14.22 4.62 -35.39
C ASP A 223 -13.11 4.60 -34.32
N MET A 224 -12.02 5.33 -34.55
CA MET A 224 -10.93 5.44 -33.59
C MET A 224 -11.33 6.22 -32.33
N GLN A 225 -12.08 7.31 -32.46
CA GLN A 225 -12.61 8.04 -31.32
C GLN A 225 -13.54 7.17 -30.47
N GLN A 226 -14.41 6.38 -31.11
CA GLN A 226 -15.27 5.43 -30.40
C GLN A 226 -14.46 4.38 -29.66
N MET A 227 -13.44 3.78 -30.30
CA MET A 227 -12.54 2.84 -29.63
C MET A 227 -11.83 3.46 -28.43
N ILE A 228 -11.37 4.70 -28.54
CA ILE A 228 -10.75 5.42 -27.42
C ILE A 228 -11.74 5.56 -26.25
N GLN A 229 -12.96 6.01 -26.52
CA GLN A 229 -14.00 6.14 -25.50
C GLN A 229 -14.34 4.80 -24.83
N ASP A 230 -14.46 3.73 -25.60
CA ASP A 230 -14.72 2.38 -25.10
C ASP A 230 -13.58 1.88 -24.20
N ARG A 231 -12.32 2.16 -24.58
CA ARG A 231 -11.15 1.80 -23.76
C ARG A 231 -11.08 2.63 -22.48
N ILE A 232 -11.41 3.92 -22.52
CA ILE A 232 -11.50 4.77 -21.32
C ILE A 232 -12.56 4.21 -20.37
N LYS A 233 -13.75 3.87 -20.87
CA LYS A 233 -14.82 3.26 -20.08
C LYS A 233 -14.37 1.93 -19.48
N LYS A 234 -13.71 1.08 -20.26
CA LYS A 234 -13.23 -0.22 -19.77
C LYS A 234 -12.18 -0.06 -18.65
N ILE A 235 -11.31 0.94 -18.75
CA ILE A 235 -10.36 1.27 -17.68
C ILE A 235 -11.10 1.68 -16.40
N GLN A 236 -12.15 2.49 -16.50
CA GLN A 236 -12.97 2.88 -15.35
C GLN A 236 -13.67 1.68 -14.71
N ASP A 237 -14.25 0.78 -15.51
CA ASP A 237 -14.89 -0.45 -15.02
C ASP A 237 -13.89 -1.34 -14.28
N ILE A 238 -12.68 -1.52 -14.81
CA ILE A 238 -11.62 -2.31 -14.17
C ILE A 238 -11.18 -1.66 -12.84
N LYS A 239 -11.02 -0.33 -12.81
CA LYS A 239 -10.68 0.40 -11.58
C LYS A 239 -11.76 0.23 -10.50
N GLN A 240 -13.04 0.37 -10.88
CA GLN A 240 -14.14 0.17 -9.95
C GLN A 240 -14.21 -1.27 -9.44
N SER A 241 -14.04 -2.26 -10.32
CA SER A 241 -14.01 -3.68 -9.94
C SER A 241 -12.84 -4.00 -8.99
N ALA A 242 -11.65 -3.47 -9.25
CA ALA A 242 -10.49 -3.65 -8.37
C ALA A 242 -10.74 -3.07 -6.98
N GLU A 243 -11.34 -1.90 -6.91
CA GLU A 243 -11.70 -1.23 -5.66
C GLU A 243 -12.79 -1.99 -4.88
N VAL A 244 -13.81 -2.53 -5.55
CA VAL A 244 -14.81 -3.41 -4.92
C VAL A 244 -14.15 -4.68 -4.37
N ARG A 245 -13.23 -5.30 -5.11
CA ARG A 245 -12.48 -6.47 -4.61
C ARG A 245 -11.67 -6.12 -3.36
N LYS A 246 -10.99 -4.99 -3.35
CA LYS A 246 -10.23 -4.51 -2.19
C LYS A 246 -11.13 -4.40 -0.95
N ARG A 247 -12.27 -3.71 -1.07
CA ARG A 247 -13.23 -3.57 0.04
C ARG A 247 -13.81 -4.91 0.49
N ASN A 248 -14.11 -5.82 -0.44
CA ASN A 248 -14.59 -7.15 -0.09
C ASN A 248 -13.53 -7.95 0.68
N THR A 249 -12.27 -7.91 0.25
CA THR A 249 -11.17 -8.56 0.98
C THR A 249 -10.96 -7.95 2.37
N GLU A 250 -11.04 -6.63 2.50
CA GLU A 250 -10.95 -5.95 3.80
C GLU A 250 -12.13 -6.33 4.72
N LYS A 251 -13.35 -6.41 4.17
CA LYS A 251 -14.53 -6.85 4.90
C LYS A 251 -14.41 -8.30 5.38
N GLU A 252 -13.93 -9.21 4.53
CA GLU A 252 -13.72 -10.61 4.89
C GLU A 252 -12.65 -10.74 5.99
N LYS A 253 -11.54 -10.00 5.86
CA LYS A 253 -10.51 -9.94 6.91
C LYS A 253 -11.09 -9.44 8.23
N ALA A 254 -11.90 -8.38 8.21
CA ALA A 254 -12.54 -7.84 9.41
C ALA A 254 -13.50 -8.87 10.04
N ALA A 255 -14.32 -9.55 9.24
CA ALA A 255 -15.22 -10.61 9.71
C ALA A 255 -14.46 -11.76 10.36
N HIS A 256 -13.33 -12.18 9.77
CA HIS A 256 -12.47 -13.21 10.36
C HIS A 256 -11.86 -12.75 11.69
N VAL A 257 -11.34 -11.51 11.75
CA VAL A 257 -10.81 -10.95 13.00
C VAL A 257 -11.88 -10.88 14.09
N GLU A 258 -13.11 -10.48 13.74
CA GLU A 258 -14.25 -10.45 14.66
C GLU A 258 -14.56 -11.85 15.21
N LEU A 259 -14.62 -12.87 14.34
CA LEU A 259 -14.83 -14.26 14.75
C LEU A 259 -13.76 -14.77 15.72
N PHE A 260 -12.47 -14.50 15.45
CA PHE A 260 -11.40 -14.88 16.37
C PHE A 260 -11.48 -14.12 17.69
N THR A 261 -11.87 -12.85 17.64
CA THR A 261 -12.05 -12.03 18.85
C THR A 261 -13.21 -12.56 19.71
N ASP A 262 -14.32 -12.98 19.09
CA ASP A 262 -15.46 -13.62 19.77
C ASP A 262 -15.07 -14.94 20.43
N LEU A 263 -14.24 -15.74 19.75
CA LEU A 263 -13.73 -17.00 20.29
C LEU A 263 -12.83 -16.77 21.51
N ILE A 264 -11.89 -15.82 21.42
CA ILE A 264 -11.01 -15.44 22.54
C ILE A 264 -11.85 -14.98 23.73
N ARG A 265 -12.79 -14.05 23.52
CA ARG A 265 -13.69 -13.58 24.59
C ARG A 265 -14.48 -14.71 25.24
N SER A 266 -14.91 -15.70 24.46
CA SER A 266 -15.62 -16.87 24.99
C SER A 266 -14.73 -17.75 25.86
N ILE A 267 -13.46 -17.93 25.47
CA ILE A 267 -12.46 -18.70 26.23
C ILE A 267 -12.12 -17.97 27.54
N GLU A 268 -11.84 -16.67 27.49
CA GLU A 268 -11.54 -15.84 28.68
C GLU A 268 -12.69 -15.84 29.69
N ARG A 269 -13.94 -15.74 29.18
CA ARG A 269 -15.13 -15.86 30.02
C ARG A 269 -15.21 -17.23 30.70
N CYS A 270 -15.03 -18.31 29.94
CA CYS A 270 -15.05 -19.67 30.49
C CYS A 270 -13.96 -19.89 31.54
N GLN A 271 -12.76 -19.33 31.32
CA GLN A 271 -11.67 -19.37 32.30
C GLN A 271 -12.05 -18.66 33.61
N THR A 272 -12.67 -17.47 33.50
CA THR A 272 -13.09 -16.69 34.66
C THR A 272 -14.15 -17.43 35.47
N GLU A 273 -15.20 -17.91 34.81
CA GLU A 273 -16.28 -18.71 35.43
C GLU A 273 -15.73 -19.96 36.14
N LEU A 274 -14.74 -20.62 35.54
CA LEU A 274 -14.11 -21.80 36.13
C LEU A 274 -13.32 -21.46 37.41
N LEU A 275 -12.53 -20.39 37.38
CA LEU A 275 -11.72 -19.96 38.52
C LEU A 275 -12.62 -19.52 39.69
N GLU A 276 -13.70 -18.80 39.40
CA GLU A 276 -14.70 -18.40 40.40
C GLU A 276 -15.36 -19.63 41.05
N MET A 277 -15.81 -20.60 40.24
CA MET A 277 -16.38 -21.85 40.76
C MET A 277 -15.39 -22.62 41.65
N MET A 278 -14.11 -22.69 41.27
CA MET A 278 -13.08 -23.32 42.09
C MET A 278 -12.87 -22.59 43.42
N GLU A 279 -12.85 -21.26 43.41
CA GLU A 279 -12.71 -20.46 44.62
C GLU A 279 -13.93 -20.61 45.55
N GLU A 280 -15.14 -20.68 45.00
CA GLU A 280 -16.37 -20.93 45.76
C GLU A 280 -16.40 -22.32 46.39
N GLN A 281 -16.01 -23.37 45.65
CA GLN A 281 -15.92 -24.72 46.18
C GLN A 281 -14.87 -24.81 47.30
N GLN A 282 -13.72 -24.15 47.12
CA GLN A 282 -12.68 -24.10 48.14
C GLN A 282 -13.17 -23.40 49.41
N LYS A 283 -13.80 -22.23 49.30
CA LYS A 283 -14.38 -21.51 50.46
C LYS A 283 -15.46 -22.33 51.17
N ALA A 284 -16.28 -23.06 50.41
CA ALA A 284 -17.30 -23.93 50.99
C ALA A 284 -16.68 -25.10 51.77
N ALA A 285 -15.62 -25.73 51.23
CA ALA A 285 -14.87 -26.79 51.90
C ALA A 285 -14.18 -26.27 53.17
N GLU A 286 -13.48 -25.12 53.08
CA GLU A 286 -12.84 -24.47 54.23
C GLU A 286 -13.83 -24.13 55.33
N LYS A 287 -15.04 -23.66 54.97
CA LYS A 287 -16.09 -23.39 55.93
C LYS A 287 -16.57 -24.66 56.64
N GLN A 288 -16.76 -25.75 55.90
CA GLN A 288 -17.16 -27.04 56.49
C GLN A 288 -16.07 -27.60 57.41
N GLU A 289 -14.80 -27.48 57.03
CA GLU A 289 -13.66 -27.87 57.86
C GLU A 289 -13.58 -27.02 59.14
N GLN A 290 -13.81 -25.70 59.03
CA GLN A 290 -13.82 -24.79 60.17
C GLN A 290 -14.97 -25.10 61.14
N GLU A 291 -16.18 -25.35 60.64
CA GLU A 291 -17.33 -25.77 61.46
C GLU A 291 -17.02 -27.07 62.21
N LEU A 292 -16.32 -28.02 61.58
CA LEU A 292 -15.88 -29.27 62.20
C LEU A 292 -14.83 -29.06 63.30
N ILE A 293 -13.87 -28.16 63.06
CA ILE A 293 -12.84 -27.79 64.05
C ILE A 293 -13.50 -27.14 65.26
N GLU A 294 -14.44 -26.22 65.06
CA GLU A 294 -15.16 -25.55 66.14
C GLU A 294 -15.96 -26.54 67.00
N GLU A 295 -16.64 -27.51 66.38
CA GLU A 295 -17.30 -28.60 67.11
C GLU A 295 -16.31 -29.41 67.97
N LEU A 296 -15.15 -29.76 67.42
CA LEU A 296 -14.09 -30.48 68.13
C LEU A 296 -13.49 -29.67 69.29
N GLU A 297 -13.22 -28.38 69.07
CA GLU A 297 -12.67 -27.49 70.11
C GLU A 297 -13.65 -27.34 71.29
N GLN A 298 -14.95 -27.25 70.99
CA GLN A 298 -16.00 -27.21 72.01
C GLN A 298 -16.03 -28.53 72.79
N GLU A 299 -16.02 -29.68 72.11
CA GLU A 299 -16.02 -31.00 72.75
C GLU A 299 -14.76 -31.19 73.62
N ILE A 300 -13.59 -30.78 73.15
CA ILE A 300 -12.33 -30.80 73.93
C ILE A 300 -12.45 -29.93 75.18
N THR A 301 -13.07 -28.75 75.08
CA THR A 301 -13.25 -27.83 76.21
C THR A 301 -14.17 -28.43 77.27
N GLU A 302 -15.28 -29.05 76.86
CA GLU A 302 -16.17 -29.78 77.77
C GLU A 302 -15.48 -30.98 78.44
N LEU A 303 -14.68 -31.73 77.68
CA LEU A 303 -13.91 -32.86 78.19
C LEU A 303 -12.85 -32.41 79.21
N LYS A 304 -12.15 -31.30 78.94
CA LYS A 304 -11.18 -30.71 79.88
C LYS A 304 -11.84 -30.26 81.18
N MET A 305 -12.98 -29.56 81.11
CA MET A 305 -13.76 -29.14 82.27
C MET A 305 -14.15 -30.35 83.14
N ARG A 306 -14.75 -31.39 82.55
CA ARG A 306 -15.08 -32.61 83.30
C ARG A 306 -13.86 -33.31 83.89
N ASN A 307 -12.75 -33.36 83.15
CA ASN A 307 -11.52 -33.95 83.66
C ASN A 307 -11.04 -33.20 84.91
N THR A 308 -11.09 -31.88 84.93
CA THR A 308 -10.74 -31.09 86.13
C THR A 308 -11.71 -31.31 87.29
N GLU A 309 -13.01 -31.45 87.03
CA GLU A 309 -14.01 -31.77 88.06
C GLU A 309 -13.78 -33.16 88.66
N LEU A 310 -13.46 -34.16 87.81
CA LEU A 310 -13.09 -35.51 88.23
C LEU A 310 -11.80 -35.53 89.06
N GLU A 311 -10.77 -34.79 88.62
CA GLU A 311 -9.54 -34.62 89.39
C GLU A 311 -9.82 -34.01 90.75
N GLN A 312 -10.63 -32.94 90.85
CA GLN A 312 -11.00 -32.31 92.12
C GLN A 312 -11.77 -33.27 93.05
N LEU A 313 -12.74 -33.99 92.52
CA LEU A 313 -13.51 -34.98 93.29
C LEU A 313 -12.64 -36.15 93.77
N SER A 314 -11.65 -36.58 93.00
CA SER A 314 -10.75 -37.66 93.42
C SER A 314 -9.89 -37.31 94.64
N HIS A 315 -9.62 -36.01 94.87
CA HIS A 315 -8.84 -35.51 96.00
C HIS A 315 -9.72 -35.01 97.16
N THR A 316 -11.04 -35.17 97.10
CA THR A 316 -11.95 -34.69 98.16
C THR A 316 -11.99 -35.66 99.34
N GLU A 317 -11.96 -35.12 100.56
CA GLU A 317 -12.16 -35.90 101.81
C GLU A 317 -13.66 -36.06 102.17
N ASP A 318 -14.56 -35.36 101.45
CA ASP A 318 -16.01 -35.48 101.63
C ASP A 318 -16.58 -36.69 100.85
N HIS A 319 -16.62 -37.83 101.53
CA HIS A 319 -17.12 -39.09 100.97
C HIS A 319 -18.60 -39.06 100.57
N LEU A 320 -19.43 -38.19 101.16
CA LEU A 320 -20.84 -38.08 100.80
C LEU A 320 -21.00 -37.32 99.48
N HIS A 321 -20.28 -36.21 99.33
CA HIS A 321 -20.23 -35.42 98.09
C HIS A 321 -19.70 -36.24 96.91
N LEU A 322 -18.65 -37.06 97.16
CA LEU A 322 -18.11 -37.99 96.17
C LEU A 322 -19.18 -38.96 95.67
N LEU A 323 -19.92 -39.63 96.57
CA LEU A 323 -20.94 -40.61 96.19
C LEU A 323 -22.16 -39.97 95.50
N GLN A 324 -22.52 -38.73 95.85
CA GLN A 324 -23.65 -38.01 95.24
C GLN A 324 -23.37 -37.60 93.79
N ILE A 325 -22.15 -37.20 93.47
CA ILE A 325 -21.80 -36.60 92.16
C ILE A 325 -21.09 -37.59 91.23
N HIS A 326 -20.44 -38.64 91.76
CA HIS A 326 -19.72 -39.62 90.95
C HIS A 326 -20.57 -40.24 89.83
N SER A 327 -21.85 -40.55 90.10
CA SER A 327 -22.73 -41.16 89.09
C SER A 327 -23.05 -40.24 87.91
N SER A 328 -23.10 -38.92 88.10
CA SER A 328 -23.44 -37.97 87.04
C SER A 328 -22.25 -37.61 86.16
N LEU A 329 -21.03 -37.60 86.72
CA LEU A 329 -19.81 -37.27 85.98
C LEU A 329 -19.20 -38.44 85.22
N CYS A 330 -19.36 -39.67 85.72
CA CYS A 330 -18.83 -40.88 85.06
C CYS A 330 -19.75 -41.47 83.98
N SER A 331 -20.92 -40.87 83.72
CA SER A 331 -21.83 -41.34 82.67
C SER A 331 -21.31 -40.95 81.27
N PRO A 332 -21.12 -41.90 80.33
CA PRO A 332 -20.72 -41.58 78.96
C PRO A 332 -21.80 -40.75 78.27
N ARG A 333 -21.42 -39.64 77.62
CA ARG A 333 -22.29 -38.98 76.64
C ARG A 333 -22.00 -39.53 75.25
N ASN A 334 -23.02 -39.52 74.38
CA ASN A 334 -22.88 -39.82 72.95
C ASN A 334 -21.94 -38.77 72.32
N THR A 335 -20.66 -39.09 72.28
CA THR A 335 -19.66 -38.36 71.50
C THR A 335 -19.77 -38.84 70.06
N ARG A 336 -19.74 -37.91 69.09
CA ARG A 336 -19.75 -38.23 67.66
C ARG A 336 -18.56 -39.15 67.35
N ASN A 337 -18.73 -40.19 66.53
CA ASN A 337 -17.60 -41.07 66.19
C ASN A 337 -16.71 -40.39 65.13
N TRP A 338 -15.73 -39.64 65.61
CA TRP A 338 -14.79 -38.88 64.79
C TRP A 338 -13.88 -39.74 63.90
N SER A 339 -13.78 -41.05 64.17
CA SER A 339 -12.91 -41.98 63.45
C SER A 339 -13.36 -42.29 62.01
N GLU A 340 -14.62 -42.00 61.65
CA GLU A 340 -15.20 -42.29 60.33
C GLU A 340 -15.20 -41.09 59.37
N ILE A 341 -14.83 -39.90 59.83
CA ILE A 341 -14.88 -38.68 59.00
C ILE A 341 -13.61 -38.60 58.15
N SER A 342 -13.69 -39.11 56.92
CA SER A 342 -12.65 -38.95 55.90
C SER A 342 -12.90 -37.68 55.10
N ILE A 343 -11.94 -36.74 55.14
CA ILE A 343 -11.94 -35.52 54.33
C ILE A 343 -11.64 -35.93 52.88
N LYS A 344 -12.68 -36.16 52.09
CA LYS A 344 -12.54 -36.46 50.66
C LYS A 344 -12.02 -35.24 49.92
N THR A 345 -10.73 -35.25 49.63
CA THR A 345 -10.08 -34.24 48.80
C THR A 345 -9.87 -34.76 47.38
N HIS A 346 -10.18 -33.91 46.40
CA HIS A 346 -9.61 -33.89 45.04
C HIS A 346 -10.16 -34.74 43.87
N GLU A 347 -11.18 -35.60 44.01
CA GLU A 347 -11.64 -36.42 42.85
C GLU A 347 -12.31 -35.62 41.71
N SER A 348 -12.89 -34.44 41.96
CA SER A 348 -13.63 -33.66 40.94
C SER A 348 -12.72 -32.86 39.99
N LEU A 349 -11.56 -32.39 40.45
CA LEU A 349 -10.68 -31.49 39.70
C LEU A 349 -9.97 -32.17 38.53
N GLU A 350 -9.65 -33.45 38.66
CA GLU A 350 -8.91 -34.18 37.63
C GLU A 350 -9.79 -34.51 36.41
N THR A 351 -11.09 -34.73 36.63
CA THR A 351 -12.07 -34.90 35.54
C THR A 351 -12.20 -33.62 34.72
N LEU A 352 -12.24 -32.47 35.40
CA LEU A 352 -12.34 -31.17 34.78
C LEU A 352 -11.08 -30.82 33.98
N ARG A 353 -9.90 -31.11 34.54
CA ARG A 353 -8.61 -30.96 33.84
C ARG A 353 -8.57 -31.76 32.55
N ARG A 354 -9.00 -33.02 32.57
CA ARG A 354 -9.05 -33.89 31.38
C ARG A 354 -9.99 -33.34 30.30
N ALA A 355 -11.17 -32.84 30.70
CA ALA A 355 -12.13 -32.25 29.76
C ALA A 355 -11.57 -30.99 29.07
N LEU A 356 -10.86 -30.13 29.80
CA LEU A 356 -10.21 -28.94 29.25
C LEU A 356 -9.06 -29.29 28.29
N THR A 357 -8.26 -30.31 28.60
CA THR A 357 -7.22 -30.80 27.69
C THR A 357 -7.82 -31.29 26.37
N GLN A 358 -8.93 -32.06 26.43
CA GLN A 358 -9.60 -32.53 25.21
C GLN A 358 -10.17 -31.37 24.37
N LEU A 359 -10.69 -30.33 25.02
CA LEU A 359 -11.17 -29.13 24.34
C LEU A 359 -10.02 -28.40 23.63
N LYS A 360 -8.87 -28.24 24.30
CA LYS A 360 -7.65 -27.66 23.71
C LYS A 360 -7.24 -28.43 22.46
N ASP A 361 -7.10 -29.76 22.56
CA ASP A 361 -6.66 -30.60 21.45
C ASP A 361 -7.64 -30.52 20.26
N THR A 362 -8.95 -30.43 20.54
CA THR A 362 -9.97 -30.26 19.50
C THR A 362 -9.85 -28.90 18.80
N ILE A 363 -9.61 -27.82 19.54
CA ILE A 363 -9.41 -26.48 18.97
C ILE A 363 -8.13 -26.45 18.12
N ASP A 364 -7.02 -27.01 18.61
CA ASP A 364 -5.75 -27.09 17.89
C ASP A 364 -5.90 -27.88 16.57
N GLU A 365 -6.64 -28.99 16.58
CA GLU A 365 -6.94 -29.77 15.37
C GLU A 365 -7.74 -28.96 14.35
N LYS A 366 -8.76 -28.20 14.78
CA LYS A 366 -9.60 -27.43 13.84
C LYS A 366 -8.89 -26.20 13.29
N LEU A 367 -7.99 -25.57 14.06
CA LEU A 367 -7.22 -24.41 13.60
C LEU A 367 -6.11 -24.78 12.61
N THR A 368 -5.61 -26.02 12.67
CA THR A 368 -4.54 -26.50 11.78
C THR A 368 -5.05 -27.05 10.44
N GLN A 369 -6.37 -27.11 10.21
CA GLN A 369 -6.93 -27.54 8.92
C GLN A 369 -6.61 -26.53 7.82
N THR A 370 -5.67 -26.89 6.94
CA THR A 370 -5.34 -26.08 5.75
C THR A 370 -6.45 -26.18 4.71
N VAL A 371 -7.04 -25.04 4.34
CA VAL A 371 -7.97 -24.96 3.21
C VAL A 371 -7.22 -24.39 2.00
N ASP A 372 -7.16 -25.16 0.90
CA ASP A 372 -6.61 -24.71 -0.38
C ASP A 372 -7.60 -23.71 -1.01
N VAL A 373 -7.40 -22.42 -0.76
CA VAL A 373 -8.22 -21.38 -1.41
C VAL A 373 -7.64 -21.12 -2.81
N THR A 374 -8.26 -21.75 -3.81
CA THR A 374 -7.96 -21.43 -5.23
C THR A 374 -8.79 -20.22 -5.63
N LEU A 375 -8.15 -19.05 -5.68
CA LEU A 375 -8.78 -17.85 -6.24
C LEU A 375 -8.72 -17.95 -7.77
N ASP A 376 -9.84 -18.30 -8.39
CA ASP A 376 -10.00 -18.22 -9.84
C ASP A 376 -10.02 -16.74 -10.28
N PRO A 377 -9.09 -16.30 -11.16
CA PRO A 377 -9.06 -14.94 -11.70
C PRO A 377 -10.38 -14.49 -12.33
N ASP A 378 -11.17 -15.42 -12.88
CA ASP A 378 -12.38 -15.12 -13.66
C ASP A 378 -13.67 -15.14 -12.80
N THR A 379 -13.66 -15.78 -11.62
CA THR A 379 -14.85 -15.90 -10.76
C THR A 379 -15.14 -14.65 -9.91
N ALA A 380 -14.25 -13.66 -9.90
CA ALA A 380 -14.46 -12.37 -9.22
C ALA A 380 -15.30 -11.35 -10.02
N HIS A 381 -15.86 -11.74 -11.16
CA HIS A 381 -16.75 -10.89 -11.96
C HIS A 381 -18.23 -11.15 -11.60
N PRO A 382 -18.99 -10.12 -11.17
CA PRO A 382 -20.44 -10.23 -11.11
C PRO A 382 -20.96 -10.40 -12.54
N LYS A 383 -21.75 -11.45 -12.75
CA LYS A 383 -22.46 -11.82 -14.00
C LYS A 383 -22.78 -10.61 -14.89
N GLN A 384 -22.21 -10.55 -16.10
CA GLN A 384 -22.79 -9.74 -17.18
C GLN A 384 -23.89 -10.55 -17.89
N PRO A 385 -25.03 -9.93 -18.25
CA PRO A 385 -26.06 -10.59 -19.04
C PRO A 385 -25.60 -10.72 -20.51
N SER A 386 -25.88 -11.89 -21.07
CA SER A 386 -25.60 -12.29 -22.45
C SER A 386 -26.29 -11.38 -23.49
N SER A 387 -25.55 -10.92 -24.51
CA SER A 387 -26.08 -10.83 -25.88
C SER A 387 -25.00 -10.87 -26.97
N MET A 388 -25.19 -11.85 -27.86
CA MET A 388 -24.98 -11.89 -29.32
C MET A 388 -23.57 -11.77 -29.96
N SER A 389 -23.10 -12.95 -30.37
CA SER A 389 -22.31 -13.38 -31.54
C SER A 389 -21.92 -12.40 -32.69
N GLY A 390 -20.64 -12.46 -33.09
CA GLY A 390 -20.05 -12.03 -34.37
C GLY A 390 -18.52 -12.33 -34.43
N PRO A 391 -17.89 -12.58 -35.60
CA PRO A 391 -16.95 -13.69 -35.76
C PRO A 391 -15.46 -13.41 -35.49
N ARG A 392 -14.73 -14.52 -35.33
CA ARG A 392 -13.32 -14.71 -34.97
C ARG A 392 -12.33 -13.86 -35.80
N GLY A 393 -11.41 -13.22 -35.08
CA GLY A 393 -10.17 -12.65 -35.60
C GLY A 393 -8.99 -13.05 -34.70
N SER A 394 -7.96 -13.55 -35.35
CA SER A 394 -6.70 -14.17 -34.92
C SER A 394 -5.93 -13.56 -33.73
N GLY A 395 -5.64 -14.43 -32.76
CA GLY A 395 -4.37 -14.60 -32.03
C GLY A 395 -3.55 -13.38 -31.59
N GLN A 396 -3.58 -13.09 -30.29
CA GLN A 396 -2.39 -12.66 -29.54
C GLN A 396 -2.42 -13.27 -28.13
N GLY A 397 -1.29 -13.84 -27.72
CA GLY A 397 -1.16 -14.69 -26.54
C GLY A 397 -1.42 -13.95 -25.23
N GLN A 398 -2.53 -14.29 -24.57
CA GLN A 398 -2.69 -14.07 -23.15
C GLN A 398 -1.80 -15.06 -22.40
N ARG A 399 -0.72 -14.54 -21.79
CA ARG A 399 -0.05 -15.23 -20.70
C ARG A 399 -1.09 -15.45 -19.59
N ARG A 400 -1.64 -16.67 -19.53
CA ARG A 400 -2.43 -17.12 -18.40
C ARG A 400 -1.50 -17.18 -17.19
N ASN A 401 -1.61 -16.22 -16.29
CA ASN A 401 -1.02 -16.36 -14.97
C ASN A 401 -1.70 -17.57 -14.30
N ALA A 402 -0.92 -18.57 -13.92
CA ALA A 402 -1.42 -19.71 -13.17
C ALA A 402 -2.06 -19.22 -11.86
N PRO A 403 -3.14 -19.85 -11.39
CA PRO A 403 -3.76 -19.47 -10.12
C PRO A 403 -2.73 -19.60 -8.98
N LEU A 404 -2.56 -18.52 -8.22
CA LEU A 404 -1.75 -18.51 -7.01
C LEU A 404 -2.47 -19.35 -5.96
N LYS A 405 -1.90 -20.52 -5.65
CA LYS A 405 -2.31 -21.31 -4.48
C LYS A 405 -1.68 -20.69 -3.24
N ILE A 406 -2.51 -20.06 -2.40
CA ILE A 406 -2.08 -19.59 -1.09
C ILE A 406 -2.41 -20.69 -0.09
N ARG A 407 -1.37 -21.33 0.45
CA ARG A 407 -1.53 -22.26 1.56
C ARG A 407 -1.43 -21.47 2.85
N ALA A 408 -2.57 -21.16 3.46
CA ALA A 408 -2.61 -20.54 4.78
C ALA A 408 -2.70 -21.65 5.84
N SER A 409 -1.73 -21.71 6.74
CA SER A 409 -1.81 -22.47 7.99
C SER A 409 -1.94 -21.47 9.13
N VAL A 410 -3.02 -21.56 9.90
CA VAL A 410 -3.15 -20.81 11.14
C VAL A 410 -2.41 -21.62 12.21
N SER A 411 -1.18 -21.21 12.51
CA SER A 411 -0.43 -21.74 13.64
C SER A 411 -0.51 -20.73 14.77
N LEU A 412 -1.14 -21.11 15.88
CA LEU A 412 -0.96 -20.43 17.15
C LEU A 412 0.48 -20.71 17.60
N THR A 413 1.42 -19.90 17.13
CA THR A 413 2.76 -19.86 17.73
C THR A 413 2.64 -19.13 19.06
N GLU A 414 3.47 -19.51 20.04
CA GLU A 414 3.43 -19.05 21.43
C GLU A 414 3.49 -17.52 21.59
N ASP A 415 3.82 -16.78 20.53
CA ASP A 415 3.91 -15.31 20.52
C ASP A 415 2.56 -14.56 20.56
N PHE A 416 1.41 -15.25 20.44
CA PHE A 416 0.08 -14.62 20.55
C PHE A 416 -0.67 -14.90 21.87
N PHE A 417 -0.11 -15.73 22.76
CA PHE A 417 -0.68 -16.00 24.08
C PHE A 417 0.20 -15.44 25.20
N CYS A 418 0.16 -14.12 25.37
CA CYS A 418 0.33 -13.49 26.68
C CYS A 418 -0.28 -12.07 26.67
N PRO A 419 -1.62 -11.91 26.67
CA PRO A 419 -2.14 -10.90 27.56
C PRO A 419 -1.66 -11.33 28.95
N ALA A 420 -0.91 -10.47 29.62
CA ALA A 420 -0.47 -10.71 31.00
C ALA A 420 -1.67 -11.28 31.76
N LEU A 421 -1.63 -12.58 32.09
CA LEU A 421 -2.60 -13.18 32.98
C LEU A 421 -2.64 -12.23 34.16
N ASN A 422 -3.81 -11.63 34.41
CA ASN A 422 -4.01 -10.86 35.63
C ASN A 422 -3.59 -11.80 36.75
N LYS A 423 -2.41 -11.55 37.33
CA LYS A 423 -1.97 -12.26 38.52
C LYS A 423 -3.09 -11.97 39.50
N ALA A 424 -3.91 -12.98 39.77
CA ALA A 424 -4.95 -12.87 40.79
C ALA A 424 -4.27 -12.25 42.02
N GLU A 425 -4.75 -11.09 42.47
CA GLU A 425 -4.12 -10.33 43.56
C GLU A 425 -4.05 -11.14 44.87
N LYS A 426 -4.62 -12.35 44.88
CA LYS A 426 -4.65 -13.30 46.00
C LYS A 426 -4.34 -14.75 45.62
N ALA A 427 -3.36 -15.00 44.74
CA ALA A 427 -2.77 -16.34 44.69
C ALA A 427 -2.09 -16.65 46.04
N TRP A 428 -2.66 -17.59 46.80
CA TRP A 428 -2.11 -18.05 48.07
C TRP A 428 -0.66 -18.54 47.88
N LYS A 429 0.27 -17.98 48.65
CA LYS A 429 1.68 -18.41 48.71
C LYS A 429 2.05 -18.67 50.17
N PRO A 430 2.68 -19.81 50.51
CA PRO A 430 3.21 -20.04 51.84
C PRO A 430 4.25 -18.97 52.19
N SER A 431 4.14 -18.41 53.39
CA SER A 431 4.97 -17.31 53.88
C SER A 431 6.47 -17.63 53.84
N VAL A 432 7.16 -17.06 52.86
CA VAL A 432 8.61 -16.81 52.93
C VAL A 432 8.82 -15.30 52.75
N LYS A 433 9.52 -14.71 53.71
CA LYS A 433 9.81 -13.27 53.84
C LYS A 433 10.27 -12.65 52.51
N ARG A 434 9.56 -11.60 52.05
CA ARG A 434 10.02 -10.71 50.98
C ARG A 434 11.17 -9.83 51.50
N SER A 435 12.37 -10.03 50.97
CA SER A 435 13.41 -9.00 50.96
C SER A 435 13.19 -8.07 49.77
N GLY A 436 13.51 -6.78 49.92
CA GLY A 436 13.33 -5.75 48.91
C GLY A 436 14.17 -5.97 47.64
N ARG A 437 13.81 -5.26 46.57
CA ARG A 437 14.60 -5.14 45.32
C ARG A 437 16.07 -4.90 45.64
N THR A 438 16.91 -5.87 45.32
CA THR A 438 18.36 -5.83 45.54
C THR A 438 19.03 -4.99 44.44
N ASP A 439 20.19 -4.41 44.75
CA ASP A 439 21.05 -3.70 43.78
C ASP A 439 21.50 -4.60 42.60
N GLU A 440 21.30 -5.91 42.70
CA GLU A 440 21.61 -6.91 41.67
C GLU A 440 20.72 -6.75 40.42
N ASP A 441 19.42 -6.48 40.57
CA ASP A 441 18.48 -6.29 39.43
C ASP A 441 18.86 -5.08 38.56
N LYS A 442 19.40 -4.01 39.17
CA LYS A 442 19.89 -2.84 38.42
C LYS A 442 21.22 -3.12 37.70
N SER A 443 22.07 -3.94 38.31
CA SER A 443 23.34 -4.37 37.74
C SER A 443 23.12 -5.28 36.52
N GLU A 444 22.14 -6.19 36.60
CA GLU A 444 21.69 -7.08 35.52
C GLU A 444 21.21 -6.30 34.29
N PHE A 445 20.37 -5.28 34.52
CA PHE A 445 19.81 -4.43 33.46
C PHE A 445 20.89 -3.64 32.72
N LEU A 446 21.85 -3.06 33.45
CA LEU A 446 22.97 -2.30 32.86
C LEU A 446 23.89 -3.19 32.01
N LYS A 447 24.12 -4.45 32.43
CA LYS A 447 24.90 -5.42 31.66
C LYS A 447 24.19 -5.81 30.36
N THR A 448 22.88 -6.02 30.40
CA THR A 448 22.07 -6.31 29.21
C THR A 448 22.07 -5.13 28.23
N GLN A 449 22.00 -3.89 28.73
CA GLN A 449 22.05 -2.70 27.86
C GLN A 449 23.43 -2.51 27.21
N GLU A 450 24.51 -2.78 27.94
CA GLU A 450 25.87 -2.73 27.40
C GLU A 450 26.13 -3.82 26.36
N LEU A 451 25.55 -5.02 26.53
CA LEU A 451 25.57 -6.09 25.54
C LEU A 451 24.96 -5.63 24.20
N TYR A 452 23.76 -5.05 24.22
CA TYR A 452 23.08 -4.62 23.00
C TYR A 452 23.83 -3.51 22.27
N LYS A 453 24.40 -2.55 23.00
CA LYS A 453 25.26 -1.50 22.40
C LYS A 453 26.47 -2.09 21.68
N ARG A 454 27.11 -3.11 22.26
CA ARG A 454 28.25 -3.78 21.61
C ARG A 454 27.84 -4.55 20.35
N ILE A 455 26.67 -5.17 20.38
CA ILE A 455 26.11 -5.86 19.20
C ILE A 455 25.77 -4.87 18.09
N GLU A 456 25.16 -3.74 18.39
CA GLU A 456 24.89 -2.68 17.40
C GLU A 456 26.19 -2.14 16.77
N ILE A 457 27.25 -1.95 17.56
CA ILE A 457 28.56 -1.54 17.03
C ILE A 457 29.12 -2.60 16.07
N VAL A 458 29.00 -3.88 16.42
CA VAL A 458 29.43 -4.99 15.55
C VAL A 458 28.61 -5.03 14.26
N LEU A 459 27.29 -4.90 14.35
CA LEU A 459 26.39 -4.90 13.19
C LEU A 459 26.65 -3.72 12.26
N ASN A 460 27.02 -2.55 12.80
CA ASN A 460 27.37 -1.37 11.99
C ASN A 460 28.74 -1.48 11.30
N GLN A 461 29.61 -2.39 11.75
CA GLN A 461 30.91 -2.67 11.13
C GLN A 461 30.86 -3.92 10.23
N LEU A 462 29.68 -4.53 10.05
CA LEU A 462 29.51 -5.81 9.40
C LEU A 462 29.75 -5.70 7.90
N THR A 463 30.89 -6.24 7.47
CA THR A 463 31.25 -6.42 6.05
C THR A 463 31.71 -7.86 5.83
N PRO A 464 31.59 -8.40 4.60
CA PRO A 464 32.04 -9.77 4.30
C PRO A 464 33.49 -10.06 4.72
N GLN A 465 34.37 -9.05 4.66
CA GLN A 465 35.79 -9.17 5.04
C GLN A 465 36.01 -9.15 6.57
N MET A 466 35.14 -8.46 7.32
CA MET A 466 35.25 -8.32 8.78
C MET A 466 34.39 -9.32 9.56
N PHE A 467 33.63 -10.18 8.87
CA PHE A 467 32.69 -11.12 9.49
C PHE A 467 33.34 -12.04 10.53
N GLN A 468 34.43 -12.73 10.17
CA GLN A 468 35.11 -13.68 11.05
C GLN A 468 35.73 -13.01 12.31
N PRO A 469 36.46 -11.88 12.19
CA PRO A 469 36.94 -11.12 13.35
C PRO A 469 35.82 -10.62 14.27
N LEU A 470 34.74 -10.09 13.70
CA LEU A 470 33.61 -9.55 14.46
C LEU A 470 32.81 -10.65 15.16
N MET A 471 32.61 -11.80 14.51
CA MET A 471 31.94 -12.95 15.14
C MET A 471 32.72 -13.48 16.35
N LYS A 472 34.06 -13.47 16.30
CA LYS A 472 34.89 -13.80 17.47
C LYS A 472 34.72 -12.81 18.62
N GLN A 473 34.31 -11.57 18.36
CA GLN A 473 33.96 -10.61 19.41
C GLN A 473 32.57 -10.91 19.98
N VAL A 474 31.59 -11.20 19.13
CA VAL A 474 30.22 -11.56 19.54
C VAL A 474 30.21 -12.81 20.43
N MET A 475 30.98 -13.85 20.09
CA MET A 475 31.09 -15.08 20.88
C MET A 475 31.80 -14.92 22.22
N LYS A 476 32.42 -13.77 22.48
CA LYS A 476 33.02 -13.42 23.78
C LYS A 476 32.10 -12.57 24.64
N LEU A 477 30.96 -12.13 24.11
CA LEU A 477 29.95 -11.39 24.87
C LEU A 477 29.11 -12.37 25.69
N THR A 478 28.66 -11.93 26.86
CA THR A 478 27.84 -12.74 27.78
C THR A 478 26.40 -12.74 27.31
N ILE A 479 26.04 -13.74 26.49
CA ILE A 479 24.66 -14.03 26.05
C ILE A 479 24.22 -15.33 26.74
N ASP A 480 23.99 -15.23 28.04
CA ASP A 480 23.76 -16.35 28.96
C ASP A 480 22.28 -16.52 29.36
N THR A 481 21.42 -15.54 29.06
CA THR A 481 19.97 -15.61 29.33
C THR A 481 19.13 -15.59 28.05
N GLU A 482 17.92 -16.14 28.13
CA GLU A 482 17.01 -16.25 26.98
C GLU A 482 16.59 -14.86 26.47
N GLU A 483 16.39 -13.91 27.40
CA GLU A 483 16.06 -12.53 27.05
C GLU A 483 17.20 -11.83 26.31
N ARG A 484 18.45 -12.07 26.72
CA ARG A 484 19.64 -11.52 26.06
C ARG A 484 19.80 -12.10 24.65
N LEU A 485 19.59 -13.41 24.49
CA LEU A 485 19.68 -14.05 23.18
C LEU A 485 18.58 -13.53 22.23
N LYS A 486 17.34 -13.43 22.71
CA LYS A 486 16.21 -12.90 21.95
C LYS A 486 16.48 -11.47 21.47
N GLY A 487 16.91 -10.59 22.38
CA GLY A 487 17.22 -9.20 22.01
C GLY A 487 18.38 -9.05 21.02
N VAL A 488 19.40 -9.92 21.08
CA VAL A 488 20.48 -9.94 20.07
C VAL A 488 19.97 -10.40 18.70
N ILE A 489 19.09 -11.40 18.65
CA ILE A 489 18.48 -11.88 17.40
C ILE A 489 17.61 -10.79 16.76
N ASP A 490 16.83 -10.08 17.57
CA ASP A 490 15.97 -8.99 17.09
C ASP A 490 16.80 -7.87 16.44
N LEU A 491 17.91 -7.46 17.06
CA LEU A 491 18.84 -6.46 16.48
C LEU A 491 19.44 -6.92 15.14
N ILE A 492 19.78 -8.21 15.01
CA ILE A 492 20.29 -8.77 13.75
C ILE A 492 19.21 -8.75 12.67
N TYR A 493 17.97 -9.06 13.04
CA TYR A 493 16.82 -9.06 12.13
C TYR A 493 16.48 -7.66 11.63
N GLU A 494 16.48 -6.66 12.52
CA GLU A 494 16.30 -5.25 12.15
C GLU A 494 17.39 -4.76 11.18
N LYS A 495 18.65 -5.18 11.39
CA LYS A 495 19.75 -4.87 10.46
C LYS A 495 19.57 -5.53 9.09
N ALA A 496 19.13 -6.79 9.07
CA ALA A 496 18.88 -7.52 7.82
C ALA A 496 17.74 -6.91 6.99
N ILE A 497 16.72 -6.35 7.65
CA ILE A 497 15.60 -5.64 6.99
C ILE A 497 16.05 -4.28 6.45
N SER A 498 16.85 -3.54 7.22
CA SER A 498 17.27 -2.18 6.86
C SER A 498 18.36 -2.13 5.78
N GLU A 499 19.24 -3.14 5.70
CA GLU A 499 20.34 -3.17 4.74
C GLU A 499 20.39 -4.51 3.97
N SER A 500 19.78 -4.55 2.78
CA SER A 500 19.65 -5.76 1.95
C SER A 500 20.99 -6.46 1.62
N ASN A 501 22.07 -5.69 1.52
CA ASN A 501 23.43 -6.18 1.25
C ASN A 501 24.09 -6.90 2.44
N SER A 502 23.50 -6.84 3.64
CA SER A 502 24.02 -7.46 4.87
C SER A 502 23.29 -8.77 5.25
N SER A 503 22.26 -9.15 4.49
CA SER A 503 21.35 -10.26 4.79
C SER A 503 22.06 -11.63 4.92
N GLU A 504 23.02 -11.93 4.05
CA GLU A 504 23.80 -13.18 4.11
C GLU A 504 24.72 -13.23 5.34
N ALA A 505 25.33 -12.10 5.72
CA ALA A 505 26.15 -11.99 6.91
C ALA A 505 25.30 -12.10 8.19
N CYS A 506 24.11 -11.49 8.22
CA CYS A 506 23.15 -11.60 9.32
C CYS A 506 22.66 -13.05 9.50
N ALA A 507 22.34 -13.76 8.41
CA ALA A 507 21.93 -15.17 8.46
C ALA A 507 23.04 -16.09 9.00
N ASN A 508 24.29 -15.83 8.61
CA ASN A 508 25.44 -16.57 9.13
C ASN A 508 25.71 -16.27 10.61
N MET A 509 25.47 -15.03 11.06
CA MET A 509 25.57 -14.65 12.47
C MET A 509 24.53 -15.38 13.33
N CYS A 510 23.27 -15.43 12.90
CA CYS A 510 22.22 -16.20 13.56
C CYS A 510 22.58 -17.70 13.66
N ARG A 511 23.18 -18.26 12.60
CA ARG A 511 23.64 -19.66 12.62
C ARG A 511 24.70 -19.93 13.68
N CYS A 512 25.62 -18.99 13.90
CA CYS A 512 26.63 -19.12 14.96
C CYS A 512 26.03 -18.93 16.36
N LEU A 513 24.99 -18.09 16.50
CA LEU A 513 24.30 -17.88 17.78
C LEU A 513 23.49 -19.09 18.24
N MET A 514 23.07 -19.98 17.32
CA MET A 514 22.43 -21.25 17.69
C MET A 514 23.31 -22.18 18.55
N GLY A 515 24.63 -21.95 18.59
CA GLY A 515 25.56 -22.72 19.42
C GLY A 515 25.78 -22.15 20.83
N VAL A 516 25.12 -21.04 21.18
CA VAL A 516 25.23 -20.41 22.50
C VAL A 516 24.34 -21.17 23.49
N SER A 517 24.93 -21.60 24.62
CA SER A 517 24.19 -22.23 25.71
C SER A 517 23.61 -21.14 26.61
N VAL A 518 22.30 -21.16 26.74
CA VAL A 518 21.52 -20.27 27.61
C VAL A 518 21.09 -21.08 28.83
N SER A 519 21.23 -20.53 30.03
CA SER A 519 20.91 -21.19 31.31
C SER A 519 19.51 -20.92 31.80
#